data_AF-A0A101I602-F1
#
_entry.id   AF-A0A101I602-F1
#
_cell.length_a   1.000
_cell.length_b   1.000
_cell.length_c   1.000
_cell.angle_alpha   90.00
_cell.angle_beta   90.00
_cell.angle_gamma   90.00
#
_symmetry.space_group_name_H-M   'P 1'
#
loop_
_entity.id
_entity.type
_entity.pdbx_description
1 polymer ?
#
loop_
_entity_poly.entity_id
_entity_poly.type
_entity_poly.pdbx_seq_one_letter_code
_entity_poly.pdbx_strand_id
1 'polypeptide(L)'
;MKFNESVERFKENMEFVRNMSSNTIGAYLSDLRHFERFLNSHDIDYTTVKRRDIELFVKEYSQGKYSKKRPSATTVARNLSTIRSFYTFLYISGMVGKVPTELIKNPKTRRRIPDYISHDEVMEILSSFKETNLGKRNRAVVATMYFCGLRVSEVCKLRLGDLRLGSSPAVRVMSGKGNRDREVPMNDQ
;
A
#
# COMPACT_ATOMS: atom_id res chain seq x y z
N MET A 1 5.75 20.18 21.03
CA MET A 1 5.99 19.61 19.69
C MET A 1 4.70 19.69 18.90
N LYS A 2 4.75 20.25 17.69
CA LYS A 2 3.56 20.37 16.82
C LYS A 2 3.22 19.03 16.18
N PHE A 3 1.97 18.87 15.70
CA PHE A 3 1.54 17.65 15.01
C PHE A 3 2.45 17.31 13.82
N ASN A 4 2.78 18.30 12.98
CA ASN A 4 3.61 18.10 11.79
C ASN A 4 5.05 17.64 12.11
N GLU A 5 5.63 18.12 13.21
CA GLU A 5 6.95 17.63 13.67
C GLU A 5 6.89 16.15 14.07
N SER A 6 5.80 15.74 14.72
CA SER A 6 5.57 14.33 15.08
C SER A 6 5.36 13.45 13.85
N VAL A 7 4.68 13.98 12.82
CA VAL A 7 4.48 13.28 11.54
C VAL A 7 5.80 13.10 10.79
N GLU A 8 6.67 14.09 10.75
CA GLU A 8 8.00 13.95 10.12
C GLU A 8 8.87 12.93 10.88
N ARG A 9 8.89 12.95 12.21
CA ARG A 9 9.59 11.91 12.99
C ARG A 9 9.02 10.51 12.75
N PHE A 10 7.71 10.40 12.60
CA PHE A 10 7.07 9.13 12.26
C PHE A 10 7.43 8.66 10.84
N LYS A 11 7.53 9.58 9.89
CA LYS A 11 8.01 9.29 8.53
C LYS A 11 9.46 8.79 8.55
N GLU A 12 10.35 9.46 9.25
CA GLU A 12 11.74 9.03 9.43
C GLU A 12 11.81 7.63 10.06
N ASN A 13 10.99 7.35 11.08
CA ASN A 13 10.89 6.02 11.65
C ASN A 13 10.44 4.96 10.61
N MET A 14 9.43 5.28 9.80
CA MET A 14 8.97 4.38 8.74
C MET A 14 10.05 4.13 7.67
N GLU A 15 10.82 5.16 7.32
CA GLU A 15 11.86 5.11 6.29
C GLU A 15 13.10 4.36 6.78
N PHE A 16 13.69 4.78 7.90
CA PHE A 16 15.00 4.31 8.33
C PHE A 16 14.95 3.10 9.27
N VAL A 17 13.91 3.00 10.11
CA VAL A 17 13.80 1.91 11.10
C VAL A 17 13.00 0.74 10.52
N ARG A 18 11.88 1.04 9.85
CA ARG A 18 10.96 0.02 9.32
C ARG A 18 11.20 -0.31 7.85
N ASN A 19 12.10 0.41 7.18
CA ASN A 19 12.46 0.25 5.76
C ASN A 19 11.22 0.13 4.84
N MET A 20 10.24 1.00 5.05
CA MET A 20 8.99 1.00 4.29
C MET A 20 9.18 1.68 2.93
N SER A 21 8.48 1.18 1.91
CA SER A 21 8.51 1.80 0.58
C SER A 21 7.92 3.22 0.59
N SER A 22 8.42 4.08 -0.29
CA SER A 22 7.91 5.46 -0.48
C SER A 22 6.40 5.51 -0.74
N ASN A 23 5.86 4.54 -1.49
CA ASN A 23 4.42 4.41 -1.72
C ASN A 23 3.65 4.12 -0.43
N THR A 24 4.19 3.24 0.43
CA THR A 24 3.60 2.96 1.75
C THR A 24 3.63 4.20 2.64
N ILE A 25 4.77 4.87 2.72
CA ILE A 25 4.94 6.11 3.48
C ILE A 25 3.96 7.19 3.00
N GLY A 26 3.87 7.43 1.68
CA GLY A 26 2.95 8.39 1.10
C GLY A 26 1.48 8.08 1.42
N ALA A 27 1.12 6.80 1.47
CA ALA A 27 -0.23 6.36 1.84
C ALA A 27 -0.55 6.65 3.33
N TYR A 28 0.44 6.50 4.23
CA TYR A 28 0.30 6.85 5.65
C TYR A 28 0.23 8.36 5.84
N LEU A 29 1.10 9.14 5.19
CA LEU A 29 1.09 10.61 5.26
C LEU A 29 -0.24 11.17 4.73
N SER A 30 -0.77 10.61 3.66
CA SER A 30 -2.09 11.02 3.16
C SER A 30 -3.22 10.73 4.12
N ASP A 31 -3.14 9.63 4.88
CA ASP A 31 -4.13 9.31 5.89
C ASP A 31 -4.05 10.26 7.08
N LEU A 32 -2.84 10.57 7.54
CA LEU A 32 -2.60 11.50 8.64
C LEU A 32 -3.06 12.92 8.31
N ARG A 33 -2.96 13.36 7.05
CA ARG A 33 -3.56 14.63 6.61
C ARG A 33 -5.08 14.67 6.74
N HIS A 34 -5.79 13.55 6.52
CA HIS A 34 -7.23 13.51 6.76
C HIS A 34 -7.54 13.65 8.26
N PHE A 35 -6.71 13.02 9.10
CA PHE A 35 -6.86 13.10 10.55
C PHE A 35 -6.50 14.48 11.11
N GLU A 36 -5.45 15.11 10.61
CA GLU A 36 -5.07 16.49 10.96
C GLU A 36 -6.21 17.48 10.71
N ARG A 37 -6.89 17.36 9.55
CA ARG A 37 -8.06 18.20 9.24
C ARG A 37 -9.19 18.04 10.26
N PHE A 38 -9.41 16.81 10.73
CA PHE A 38 -10.40 16.53 11.77
C PHE A 38 -9.99 17.13 13.12
N LEU A 39 -8.72 17.00 13.51
CA LEU A 39 -8.20 17.58 14.75
C LEU A 39 -8.38 19.10 14.74
N ASN A 40 -8.00 19.74 13.63
CA ASN A 40 -8.13 21.18 13.47
C ASN A 40 -9.60 21.65 13.45
N SER A 41 -10.50 20.90 12.80
CA SER A 41 -11.92 21.30 12.73
C SER A 41 -12.67 21.15 14.05
N HIS A 42 -12.14 20.36 14.99
CA HIS A 42 -12.71 20.14 16.32
C HIS A 42 -11.89 20.79 17.44
N ASP A 43 -10.82 21.51 17.11
CA ASP A 43 -9.88 22.11 18.06
C ASP A 43 -9.33 21.08 19.08
N ILE A 44 -8.92 19.91 18.58
CA ILE A 44 -8.42 18.81 19.41
C ILE A 44 -6.90 18.73 19.32
N ASP A 45 -6.23 18.81 20.46
CA ASP A 45 -4.80 18.53 20.55
C ASP A 45 -4.53 17.03 20.35
N TYR A 46 -3.68 16.69 19.37
CA TYR A 46 -3.30 15.33 19.02
C TYR A 46 -2.74 14.50 20.19
N THR A 47 -2.15 15.13 21.21
CA THR A 47 -1.61 14.47 22.40
C THR A 47 -2.69 14.08 23.41
N THR A 48 -3.86 14.72 23.36
CA THR A 48 -4.98 14.53 24.31
C THR A 48 -6.14 13.73 23.75
N VAL A 49 -6.03 13.29 22.49
CA VAL A 49 -7.05 12.51 21.78
C VAL A 49 -7.49 11.29 22.60
N LYS A 50 -8.80 11.14 22.72
CA LYS A 50 -9.47 10.03 23.40
C LYS A 50 -10.14 9.12 22.37
N ARG A 51 -10.53 7.94 22.85
CA ARG A 51 -11.26 6.95 22.05
C ARG A 51 -12.47 7.54 21.31
N ARG A 52 -13.28 8.35 22.00
CA ARG A 52 -14.48 8.98 21.44
C ARG A 52 -14.16 9.88 20.24
N ASP A 53 -13.00 10.52 20.24
CA ASP A 53 -12.59 11.44 19.17
C ASP A 53 -12.20 10.65 17.93
N ILE A 54 -11.54 9.49 18.10
CA ILE A 54 -11.28 8.56 16.99
C ILE A 54 -12.57 7.95 16.45
N GLU A 55 -13.52 7.57 17.31
CA GLU A 55 -14.83 7.05 16.87
C GLU A 55 -15.61 8.11 16.07
N LEU A 56 -15.58 9.37 16.53
CA LEU A 56 -16.15 10.50 15.80
C LEU A 56 -15.45 10.71 14.46
N PHE A 57 -14.12 10.71 14.43
CA PHE A 57 -13.34 10.82 13.19
C PHE A 57 -13.73 9.72 12.20
N VAL A 58 -13.80 8.45 12.63
CA VAL A 58 -14.17 7.32 11.75
C VAL A 58 -15.56 7.53 11.16
N LYS A 59 -16.53 7.96 11.97
CA LYS A 59 -17.89 8.27 11.52
C LYS A 59 -17.88 9.35 10.45
N GLU A 60 -17.25 10.49 10.72
CA GLU A 60 -17.23 11.64 9.82
C GLU A 60 -16.41 11.39 8.55
N TYR A 61 -15.28 10.72 8.67
CA TYR A 61 -14.46 10.32 7.55
C TYR A 61 -15.22 9.37 6.63
N SER A 62 -15.97 8.40 7.17
CA SER A 62 -16.82 7.49 6.38
C SER A 62 -17.96 8.19 5.62
N GLN A 63 -18.33 9.40 6.05
CA GLN A 63 -19.30 10.28 5.40
C GLN A 63 -18.64 11.18 4.35
N GLY A 64 -17.31 11.21 4.28
CA GLY A 64 -16.55 11.99 3.29
C GLY A 64 -16.14 13.39 3.75
N LYS A 65 -16.31 13.77 5.03
CA LYS A 65 -16.04 15.14 5.50
C LYS A 65 -14.59 15.61 5.26
N TYR A 66 -13.62 14.70 5.28
CA TYR A 66 -12.19 15.04 5.21
C TYR A 66 -11.49 14.61 3.91
N SER A 67 -12.24 14.02 2.97
CA SER A 67 -11.72 13.50 1.70
C SER A 67 -12.51 14.02 0.50
N LYS A 68 -11.87 14.09 -0.67
CA LYS A 68 -12.51 14.57 -1.91
C LYS A 68 -13.71 13.71 -2.35
N LYS A 69 -13.71 12.44 -1.98
CA LYS A 69 -14.77 11.46 -2.28
C LYS A 69 -15.08 10.68 -1.01
N ARG A 70 -16.30 10.16 -0.90
CA ARG A 70 -16.68 9.26 0.20
C ARG A 70 -15.77 8.02 0.19
N PRO A 71 -15.04 7.74 1.27
CA PRO A 71 -14.12 6.62 1.30
C PRO A 71 -14.88 5.29 1.43
N SER A 72 -14.32 4.24 0.83
CA SER A 72 -14.82 2.87 1.03
C SER A 72 -14.56 2.39 2.46
N ALA A 73 -15.27 1.35 2.92
CA ALA A 73 -15.00 0.73 4.21
C ALA A 73 -13.54 0.26 4.35
N THR A 74 -12.93 -0.24 3.27
CA THR A 74 -11.51 -0.63 3.23
C THR A 74 -10.59 0.57 3.40
N THR A 75 -10.91 1.70 2.77
CA THR A 75 -10.17 2.95 2.93
C THR A 75 -10.24 3.48 4.36
N VAL A 76 -11.43 3.45 4.98
CA VAL A 76 -11.61 3.84 6.39
C VAL A 76 -10.81 2.93 7.33
N ALA A 77 -10.87 1.61 7.12
CA ALA A 77 -10.10 0.65 7.93
C ALA A 77 -8.58 0.83 7.79
N ARG A 78 -8.10 1.15 6.58
CA ARG A 78 -6.70 1.49 6.35
C ARG A 78 -6.30 2.76 7.09
N ASN A 79 -7.11 3.81 7.01
CA ASN A 79 -6.84 5.06 7.71
C ASN A 79 -6.78 4.87 9.23
N LEU A 80 -7.71 4.12 9.81
CA LEU A 80 -7.68 3.76 11.23
C LEU A 80 -6.42 2.95 11.60
N SER A 81 -5.94 2.09 10.69
CA SER A 81 -4.68 1.36 10.90
C SER A 81 -3.46 2.29 10.88
N THR A 82 -3.46 3.31 10.02
CA THR A 82 -2.45 4.38 10.02
C THR A 82 -2.46 5.14 11.34
N ILE A 83 -3.63 5.59 11.81
CA ILE A 83 -3.76 6.31 13.09
C ILE A 83 -3.26 5.44 14.25
N ARG A 84 -3.62 4.15 14.26
CA ARG A 84 -3.11 3.20 15.25
C ARG A 84 -1.59 3.13 15.23
N SER A 85 -0.98 2.94 14.07
CA SER A 85 0.49 2.88 13.93
C SER A 85 1.16 4.19 14.38
N PHE A 86 0.57 5.34 14.09
CA PHE A 86 1.09 6.64 14.51
C PHE A 86 1.04 6.82 16.02
N TYR A 87 -0.11 6.53 16.66
CA TYR A 87 -0.22 6.63 18.11
C TYR A 87 0.62 5.59 18.86
N THR A 88 0.82 4.39 18.30
CA THR A 88 1.80 3.44 18.84
C THR A 88 3.21 4.01 18.80
N PHE A 89 3.61 4.67 17.71
CA PHE A 89 4.90 5.36 17.63
C PHE A 89 5.02 6.49 18.66
N LEU A 90 3.99 7.33 18.81
CA LEU A 90 3.98 8.40 19.82
C LEU A 90 4.10 7.87 21.24
N TYR A 91 3.42 6.75 21.54
CA TYR A 91 3.47 6.09 22.84
C TYR A 91 4.87 5.55 23.13
N ILE A 92 5.48 4.82 22.18
CA ILE A 92 6.86 4.31 22.30
C ILE A 92 7.86 5.46 22.46
N SER A 93 7.59 6.60 21.82
CA SER A 93 8.43 7.81 21.91
C SER A 93 8.18 8.64 23.18
N GLY A 94 7.31 8.19 24.09
CA GLY A 94 6.97 8.89 25.33
C GLY A 94 6.15 10.18 25.17
N MET A 95 5.59 10.44 23.99
CA MET A 95 4.85 11.68 23.68
C MET A 95 3.38 11.62 24.15
N VAL A 96 2.83 10.42 24.30
CA VAL A 96 1.46 10.21 24.81
C VAL A 96 1.46 9.09 25.85
N GLY A 97 0.61 9.20 26.86
CA GLY A 97 0.52 8.19 27.93
C GLY A 97 -0.24 6.92 27.57
N LYS A 98 -0.97 6.90 26.44
CA LYS A 98 -1.78 5.76 25.99
C LYS A 98 -2.07 5.79 24.50
N VAL A 99 -2.42 4.64 23.92
CA VAL A 99 -2.85 4.53 22.53
C VAL A 99 -4.39 4.65 22.44
N PRO A 100 -4.97 5.74 21.90
CA PRO A 100 -6.42 5.96 21.89
C PRO A 100 -7.21 5.00 20.98
N THR A 101 -6.51 4.21 20.16
CA THR A 101 -7.10 3.27 19.19
C THR A 101 -7.17 1.83 19.66
N GLU A 102 -6.67 1.52 20.85
CA GLU A 102 -6.47 0.15 21.36
C GLU A 102 -7.76 -0.67 21.40
N LEU A 103 -8.88 -0.07 21.82
CA LEU A 103 -10.18 -0.73 21.95
C LEU A 103 -11.11 -0.53 20.74
N ILE A 104 -10.61 0.10 19.67
CA ILE A 104 -11.43 0.42 18.49
C ILE A 104 -11.31 -0.71 17.48
N LYS A 105 -12.43 -1.38 17.21
CA LYS A 105 -12.51 -2.42 16.18
C LYS A 105 -12.46 -1.77 14.79
N ASN A 106 -11.70 -2.37 13.88
CA ASN A 106 -11.73 -1.94 12.49
C ASN A 106 -13.15 -2.15 11.90
N PRO A 107 -13.61 -1.26 11.00
CA PRO A 107 -14.85 -1.47 10.26
C PRO A 107 -14.85 -2.84 9.58
N LYS A 108 -15.98 -3.55 9.63
CA LYS A 108 -16.14 -4.82 8.90
C LYS A 108 -16.02 -4.54 7.41
N THR A 109 -14.95 -5.01 6.79
CA THR A 109 -14.79 -5.02 5.34
C THR A 109 -15.31 -6.34 4.80
N ARG A 110 -16.17 -6.29 3.77
CA ARG A 110 -16.48 -7.52 3.02
C ARG A 110 -15.19 -7.97 2.32
N ARG A 111 -14.74 -9.20 2.60
CA ARG A 111 -13.69 -9.83 1.80
C ARG A 111 -14.28 -10.11 0.42
N ARG A 112 -13.92 -9.29 -0.57
CA ARG A 112 -14.17 -9.63 -1.98
C ARG A 112 -13.16 -10.72 -2.33
N ILE A 113 -13.65 -11.88 -2.76
CA ILE A 113 -12.80 -12.87 -3.42
C ILE A 113 -12.43 -12.24 -4.76
N PRO A 114 -11.12 -12.09 -5.08
CA PRO A 114 -10.72 -11.59 -6.37
C PRO A 114 -11.29 -12.49 -7.47
N ASP A 115 -11.84 -11.88 -8.51
CA ASP A 115 -12.11 -12.60 -9.75
C ASP A 115 -10.75 -13.08 -10.31
N TYR A 116 -10.70 -14.32 -10.81
CA TYR A 116 -9.50 -14.87 -11.43
C TYR A 116 -9.70 -14.99 -12.94
N ILE A 117 -8.60 -14.94 -13.68
CA ILE A 117 -8.58 -15.20 -15.11
C ILE A 117 -8.11 -16.64 -15.32
N SER A 118 -8.84 -17.41 -16.13
CA SER A 118 -8.49 -18.77 -16.50
C SER A 118 -7.27 -18.80 -17.42
N HIS A 119 -6.63 -19.97 -17.53
CA HIS A 119 -5.53 -20.17 -18.46
C HIS A 119 -5.97 -19.85 -19.90
N ASP A 120 -7.14 -20.32 -20.32
CA ASP A 120 -7.65 -20.11 -21.68
C ASP A 120 -7.89 -18.63 -21.99
N GLU A 121 -8.47 -17.88 -21.05
CA GLU A 121 -8.65 -16.42 -21.19
C GLU A 121 -7.30 -15.69 -21.28
N VAL A 122 -6.27 -16.14 -20.57
CA VAL A 122 -4.92 -15.56 -20.70
C VAL A 122 -4.34 -15.86 -22.08
N MET A 123 -4.49 -17.08 -22.58
CA MET A 123 -4.00 -17.47 -23.92
C MET A 123 -4.73 -16.70 -25.03
N GLU A 124 -6.02 -16.43 -24.87
CA GLU A 124 -6.79 -15.55 -25.76
C GLU A 124 -6.24 -14.11 -25.76
N ILE A 125 -5.97 -13.55 -24.57
CA ILE A 125 -5.35 -12.22 -24.46
C ILE A 125 -3.98 -12.20 -25.15
N LEU A 126 -3.14 -13.21 -24.90
CA LEU A 126 -1.79 -13.29 -25.47
C LEU A 126 -1.79 -13.44 -26.99
N SER A 127 -2.80 -14.08 -27.57
CA SER A 127 -2.95 -14.22 -29.02
C SER A 127 -3.59 -13.00 -29.70
N SER A 128 -4.31 -12.15 -28.95
CA SER A 128 -4.94 -10.93 -29.48
C SER A 128 -3.95 -9.80 -29.86
N PHE A 129 -2.70 -9.88 -29.40
CA PHE A 129 -1.70 -8.84 -29.69
C PHE A 129 -1.21 -8.89 -31.13
N LYS A 130 -1.12 -7.72 -31.78
CA LYS A 130 -0.64 -7.59 -33.17
C LYS A 130 0.87 -7.80 -33.29
N GLU A 131 1.34 -8.24 -34.45
CA GLU A 131 2.76 -8.42 -34.80
C GLU A 131 3.54 -7.11 -35.06
N THR A 132 3.21 -6.04 -34.34
CA THR A 132 3.96 -4.78 -34.34
C THR A 132 4.96 -4.75 -33.19
N ASN A 133 5.95 -3.85 -33.22
CA ASN A 133 6.89 -3.67 -32.10
C ASN A 133 6.15 -3.42 -30.77
N LEU A 134 5.08 -2.62 -30.80
CA LEU A 134 4.24 -2.35 -29.64
C LEU A 134 3.47 -3.58 -29.16
N GLY A 135 2.90 -4.36 -30.09
CA GLY A 135 2.16 -5.57 -29.75
C GLY A 135 3.06 -6.68 -29.19
N LYS A 136 4.24 -6.91 -29.80
CA LYS A 136 5.27 -7.82 -29.28
C LYS A 136 5.71 -7.44 -27.87
N ARG A 137 5.93 -6.15 -27.61
CA ARG A 137 6.26 -5.64 -26.28
C ARG A 137 5.13 -5.92 -25.28
N ASN A 138 3.89 -5.57 -25.63
CA ASN A 138 2.75 -5.75 -24.73
C ASN A 138 2.50 -7.25 -24.43
N ARG A 139 2.62 -8.12 -25.44
CA ARG A 139 2.57 -9.57 -25.28
C ARG A 139 3.65 -10.06 -24.31
N ALA A 140 4.89 -9.62 -24.47
CA ALA A 140 6.00 -9.98 -23.58
C ALA A 140 5.75 -9.51 -22.14
N VAL A 141 5.21 -8.31 -21.93
CA VAL A 141 4.84 -7.80 -20.59
C VAL A 141 3.80 -8.70 -19.93
N VAL A 142 2.71 -9.02 -20.62
CA VAL A 142 1.63 -9.87 -20.07
C VAL A 142 2.13 -11.30 -19.82
N ALA A 143 2.86 -11.88 -20.78
CA ALA A 143 3.46 -13.21 -20.63
C ALA A 143 4.41 -13.28 -19.43
N THR A 144 5.27 -12.28 -19.25
CA THR A 144 6.19 -12.22 -18.10
C THR A 144 5.42 -12.12 -16.78
N MET A 145 4.36 -11.31 -16.73
CA MET A 145 3.51 -11.25 -15.53
C MET A 145 2.87 -12.59 -15.20
N TYR A 146 2.35 -13.30 -16.21
CA TYR A 146 1.64 -14.56 -16.03
C TYR A 146 2.59 -15.73 -15.73
N PHE A 147 3.52 -16.05 -16.63
CA PHE A 147 4.39 -17.24 -16.53
C PHE A 147 5.42 -17.13 -15.41
N CYS A 148 5.84 -15.91 -15.06
CA CYS A 148 6.78 -15.70 -13.96
C CYS A 148 6.08 -15.19 -12.67
N GLY A 149 4.76 -15.00 -12.67
CA GLY A 149 4.03 -14.50 -11.49
C GLY A 149 4.53 -13.15 -10.96
N LEU A 150 5.06 -12.29 -11.84
CA LEU A 150 5.58 -10.98 -11.48
C LEU A 150 4.44 -9.96 -11.34
N ARG A 151 4.55 -9.08 -10.35
CA ARG A 151 3.64 -7.93 -10.23
C ARG A 151 3.95 -6.91 -11.31
N VAL A 152 2.95 -6.12 -11.70
CA VAL A 152 3.11 -5.03 -12.69
C VAL A 152 4.29 -4.10 -12.35
N SER A 153 4.44 -3.73 -11.08
CA SER A 153 5.54 -2.87 -10.63
C SER A 153 6.91 -3.53 -10.70
N GLU A 154 6.98 -4.85 -10.66
CA GLU A 154 8.21 -5.62 -10.81
C GLU A 154 8.57 -5.69 -12.31
N VAL A 155 7.60 -6.00 -13.18
CA VAL A 155 7.82 -6.03 -14.64
C VAL A 155 8.25 -4.67 -15.19
N CYS A 156 7.63 -3.57 -14.74
CA CYS A 156 8.00 -2.22 -15.17
C CYS A 156 9.44 -1.80 -14.79
N LYS A 157 10.09 -2.51 -13.86
CA LYS A 157 11.45 -2.21 -13.39
C LYS A 157 12.52 -3.11 -13.99
N LEU A 158 12.14 -4.18 -14.70
CA LEU A 158 13.08 -5.13 -15.26
C LEU A 158 14.03 -4.45 -16.25
N ARG A 159 15.30 -4.83 -16.16
CA ARG A 159 16.37 -4.48 -17.07
C ARG A 159 16.83 -5.72 -17.82
N LEU A 160 17.50 -5.54 -18.95
CA LEU A 160 18.04 -6.68 -19.71
C LEU A 160 19.01 -7.54 -18.88
N GLY A 161 19.78 -6.93 -17.97
CA GLY A 161 20.68 -7.65 -17.07
C GLY A 161 19.98 -8.47 -15.97
N ASP A 162 18.67 -8.28 -15.78
CA ASP A 162 17.87 -9.07 -14.86
C ASP A 162 17.39 -10.39 -15.50
N LEU A 163 17.57 -10.54 -16.82
CA LEU A 163 17.15 -11.71 -17.59
C LEU A 163 18.33 -12.65 -17.80
N ARG A 164 18.15 -13.92 -17.42
CA ARG A 164 19.01 -15.01 -17.86
C ARG A 164 18.22 -15.83 -18.87
N LEU A 165 18.73 -15.93 -20.10
CA LEU A 165 18.04 -16.58 -21.23
C LEU A 165 18.76 -17.85 -21.73
N GLY A 166 19.70 -18.38 -20.93
CA GLY A 166 20.44 -19.61 -21.26
C GLY A 166 19.67 -20.89 -20.91
N SER A 167 20.39 -21.99 -20.68
CA SER A 167 19.84 -23.33 -20.40
C SER A 167 18.92 -23.42 -19.18
N SER A 168 18.89 -22.40 -18.33
CA SER A 168 17.98 -22.30 -17.20
C SER A 168 17.47 -20.86 -17.12
N PRO A 169 16.43 -20.53 -17.92
CA PRO A 169 15.97 -19.16 -18.06
C PRO A 169 15.31 -18.68 -16.77
N ALA A 170 15.63 -17.47 -16.36
CA ALA A 170 15.14 -16.89 -15.12
C ALA A 170 15.13 -15.37 -15.16
N VAL A 171 14.23 -14.79 -14.36
CA VAL A 171 14.15 -13.36 -14.10
C VAL A 171 14.57 -13.08 -12.67
N ARG A 172 15.57 -12.20 -12.51
CA ARG A 172 15.94 -11.65 -11.21
C ARG A 172 15.00 -10.50 -10.87
N VAL A 173 14.24 -10.64 -9.79
CA VAL A 173 13.38 -9.58 -9.29
C VAL A 173 14.09 -8.87 -8.15
N MET A 174 14.49 -7.62 -8.41
CA MET A 174 15.12 -6.74 -7.42
C MET A 174 14.07 -5.97 -6.61
N SER A 175 14.28 -5.86 -5.30
CA SER A 175 13.45 -5.06 -4.38
C SER A 175 11.95 -5.37 -4.50
N GLY A 176 11.61 -6.66 -4.49
CA GLY A 176 10.22 -7.13 -4.52
C GLY A 176 9.43 -6.73 -3.26
N LYS A 177 8.18 -7.18 -3.14
CA LYS A 177 7.35 -6.89 -1.95
C LYS A 177 8.08 -7.31 -0.66
N GLY A 178 8.21 -6.38 0.29
CA GLY A 178 9.00 -6.57 1.52
C GLY A 178 10.50 -6.33 1.34
N ASN A 179 10.89 -5.69 0.25
CA ASN A 179 12.27 -5.38 -0.11
C ASN A 179 13.18 -6.61 -0.17
N ARG A 180 12.67 -7.70 -0.76
CA ARG A 180 13.41 -8.96 -0.93
C ARG A 180 13.70 -9.22 -2.41
N ASP A 181 14.94 -9.59 -2.67
CA ASP A 181 15.36 -10.06 -3.98
C ASP A 181 15.02 -11.54 -4.13
N ARG A 182 14.66 -11.95 -5.35
CA ARG A 182 14.41 -13.36 -5.66
C ARG A 182 14.73 -13.64 -7.12
N GLU A 183 15.04 -14.90 -7.39
CA GLU A 183 15.16 -15.40 -8.74
C GLU A 183 13.91 -16.22 -9.07
N VAL A 184 13.33 -15.96 -10.23
CA VAL A 184 12.11 -16.60 -10.69
C VAL A 184 12.42 -17.35 -11.98
N PRO A 185 12.32 -18.69 -12.00
CA PRO A 185 12.42 -19.46 -13.24
C PRO A 185 11.38 -18.97 -14.26
N MET A 186 11.79 -18.84 -15.51
CA MET A 186 10.85 -18.64 -16.61
C MET A 186 10.35 -20.03 -17.00
N ASN A 187 9.07 -20.30 -16.79
CA ASN A 187 8.46 -21.54 -17.23
C ASN A 187 8.03 -21.40 -18.70
N ASP A 188 8.35 -22.41 -19.50
CA ASP A 188 8.04 -22.47 -20.94
C ASP A 188 6.71 -23.20 -21.24
N GLN A 189 5.81 -23.33 -20.24
CA GLN A 189 4.47 -23.90 -20.43
C GLN A 189 3.47 -22.81 -20.74
#